data_AF-X1QAZ1-F1
#
_entry.id   AF-X1QAZ1-F1
#
_cell.length_a   1.000
_cell.length_b   1.000
_cell.length_c   1.000
_cell.angle_alpha   90.00
_cell.angle_beta   90.00
_cell.angle_gamma   90.00
#
_symmetry.space_group_name_H-M   'P 1'
#
loop_
_entity.id
_entity.type
_entity.pdbx_description
1 polymer ?
#
loop_
_entity_poly.entity_id
_entity_poly.type
_entity_poly.pdbx_seq_one_letter_code
_entity_poly.pdbx_strand_id
1 'polypeptide(L)' 'MSTVRLNVTLPEELARQLDNLAGTRKKSRFIAETLRQRIEKIQNEQLQTLLEEGYKAARRESLNITKEFERVDLEGW' A
#
# COMPACT_ATOMS: atom_id res chain seq x y z
N MET A 1 -1.50 1.52 23.05
CA MET A 1 -0.40 1.22 22.10
C MET A 1 0.87 1.02 22.89
N SER A 2 1.52 -0.13 22.76
CA SER A 2 2.88 -0.33 23.29
C SER A 2 3.89 0.31 22.34
N THR A 3 4.94 0.91 22.90
CA THR A 3 6.02 1.54 22.13
C THR A 3 7.29 0.72 22.28
N VAL A 4 7.97 0.44 21.17
CA VAL A 4 9.29 -0.22 21.17
C VAL A 4 10.35 0.83 20.88
N ARG A 5 11.42 0.88 21.69
CA ARG A 5 12.56 1.76 21.45
C ARG A 5 13.45 1.13 20.37
N LEU A 6 13.69 1.88 19.30
CA LEU A 6 14.56 1.48 18.20
C LEU A 6 15.75 2.44 18.12
N ASN A 7 16.96 1.89 17.96
CA ASN A 7 18.16 2.68 17.68
C ASN A 7 18.41 2.62 16.17
N VAL A 8 18.46 3.76 15.51
CA VAL A 8 18.67 3.87 14.06
C VAL A 8 19.78 4.85 13.76
N THR A 9 20.57 4.54 12.73
CA THR A 9 21.58 5.45 12.19
C THR A 9 20.96 6.24 11.04
N LEU A 10 21.08 7.57 11.09
CA LEU A 10 20.57 8.47 10.07
C LEU A 10 21.73 9.35 9.57
N PRO A 11 21.79 9.69 8.27
CA PRO A 11 22.70 10.71 7.78
C PRO A 11 22.52 12.02 8.54
N GLU A 12 23.63 12.72 8.83
CA GLU A 12 23.61 13.94 9.64
C GLU A 12 22.71 15.02 9.04
N GLU A 13 22.73 15.18 7.73
CA GLU A 13 21.87 16.13 7.02
C GLU A 13 20.38 15.81 7.24
N LEU A 14 20.00 14.53 7.14
CA LEU A 14 18.61 14.09 7.33
C LEU A 14 18.17 14.26 8.79
N ALA A 15 19.07 14.02 9.75
CA ALA A 15 18.81 14.30 11.16
C ALA A 15 18.55 15.79 11.40
N ARG A 16 19.34 16.69 10.78
CA ARG A 16 19.10 18.14 10.85
C ARG A 16 17.78 18.56 10.22
N GLN A 17 17.44 18.01 9.05
CA GLN A 17 16.17 18.27 8.39
C GLN A 17 14.99 17.79 9.24
N LEU A 18 15.08 16.61 9.83
CA LEU A 18 14.08 16.07 10.76
C LEU A 18 13.91 17.00 11.97
N ASP A 19 15.00 17.51 12.52
CA ASP A 19 14.99 18.42 13.67
C ASP A 19 14.28 19.73 13.33
N ASN A 20 14.53 20.28 12.14
CA ASN A 20 13.89 21.49 11.64
C ASN A 20 12.39 21.29 11.36
N LEU A 21 12.00 20.16 10.79
CA LEU A 21 10.61 19.87 10.40
C LEU A 21 9.73 19.46 11.57
N ALA A 22 10.20 18.52 12.40
CA ALA A 22 9.40 17.95 13.48
C ALA A 22 9.59 18.70 14.82
N GLY A 23 10.72 19.37 15.00
CA GLY A 23 11.14 19.90 16.29
C GLY A 23 11.57 18.79 17.26
N THR A 24 12.31 19.19 18.31
CA THR A 24 13.06 18.27 19.19
C THR A 24 12.20 17.21 19.89
N ARG A 25 10.93 17.50 20.19
CA ARG A 25 10.02 16.62 20.96
C ARG A 25 9.07 15.78 20.11
N LYS A 26 8.96 16.01 18.80
CA LYS A 26 7.99 15.30 17.94
C LYS A 26 8.65 14.38 16.91
N LYS A 27 9.97 14.20 16.96
CA LYS A 27 10.73 13.33 16.04
C LYS A 27 10.15 11.91 15.98
N SER A 28 9.94 11.27 17.13
CA SER A 28 9.40 9.90 17.18
C SER A 28 8.00 9.79 16.56
N ARG A 29 7.14 10.78 16.80
CA ARG A 29 5.80 10.83 16.19
C ARG A 29 5.89 11.02 14.68
N PHE A 30 6.75 11.94 14.23
CA PHE A 30 6.97 12.19 12.81
C PHE A 30 7.50 10.95 12.10
N ILE A 31 8.54 10.32 12.63
CA ILE A 31 9.10 9.07 12.09
C ILE A 31 8.02 7.98 12.02
N ALA A 32 7.26 7.78 13.10
CA ALA A 32 6.21 6.75 13.14
C ALA A 32 5.11 7.00 12.11
N GLU A 33 4.70 8.26 11.90
CA GLU A 33 3.72 8.63 10.88
C GLU A 33 4.25 8.39 9.47
N THR A 34 5.46 8.88 9.18
CA THR A 34 6.10 8.71 7.87
C THR A 34 6.32 7.24 7.54
N LEU A 35 6.74 6.43 8.52
CA LEU A 35 6.89 4.98 8.33
C LEU A 35 5.54 4.32 8.04
N ARG A 36 4.47 4.69 8.75
CA ARG A 36 3.13 4.15 8.50
C ARG A 36 2.68 4.43 7.07
N GLN A 37 2.78 5.69 6.65
CA GLN A 37 2.40 6.10 5.29
C GLN A 37 3.23 5.39 4.23
N ARG A 38 4.55 5.22 4.47
CA ARG A 38 5.42 4.52 3.52
C ARG A 38 5.10 3.04 3.43
N ILE A 39 4.84 2.38 4.56
CA ILE A 39 4.47 0.95 4.59
C ILE A 39 3.14 0.73 3.88
N GLU A 40 2.13 1.54 4.17
CA GLU A 40 0.81 1.45 3.52
C GLU A 40 0.93 1.62 2.00
N LYS A 41 1.72 2.61 1.55
CA LYS A 41 1.98 2.80 0.12
C LYS A 41 2.63 1.57 -0.53
N ILE A 42 3.66 0.99 0.10
CA ILE A 42 4.33 -0.21 -0.43
C ILE A 42 3.35 -1.39 -0.50
N GLN A 43 2.54 -1.59 0.54
CA GLN A 43 1.54 -2.67 0.57
C GLN A 43 0.49 -2.51 -0.53
N ASN A 44 0.01 -1.28 -0.76
CA ASN A 44 -0.95 -0.99 -1.81
C ASN A 44 -0.36 -1.21 -3.22
N GLU A 45 0.89 -0.79 -3.45
CA GLU A 45 1.60 -1.03 -4.71
C GLU A 45 1.76 -2.54 -4.99
N GLN A 46 2.12 -3.31 -3.96
CA GLN A 46 2.23 -4.77 -4.05
C GLN A 46 0.87 -5.43 -4.32
N LEU A 47 -0.17 -5.02 -3.61
CA LEU A 47 -1.53 -5.53 -3.81
C LEU A 47 -2.03 -5.25 -5.23
N GLN A 48 -1.80 -4.05 -5.75
CA GLN A 48 -2.21 -3.68 -7.10
C GLN A 48 -1.53 -4.56 -8.16
N THR A 49 -0.23 -4.84 -7.97
CA THR A 49 0.53 -5.73 -8.85
C THR A 49 -0.05 -7.15 -8.82
N LEU A 50 -0.32 -7.69 -7.64
CA LEU A 50 -0.89 -9.03 -7.47
C LEU A 50 -2.30 -9.14 -8.08
N LEU A 51 -3.12 -8.10 -7.92
CA LEU A 51 -4.45 -8.05 -8.54
C LEU A 51 -4.35 -8.05 -10.06
N GLU A 52 -3.47 -7.23 -10.63
CA GLU A 52 -3.25 -7.17 -12.08
C GLU A 52 -2.82 -8.54 -12.64
N GLU A 53 -1.89 -9.21 -11.97
CA GLU A 53 -1.46 -10.56 -12.33
C GLU A 53 -2.60 -11.58 -12.21
N GLY A 54 -3.38 -11.52 -11.12
CA GLY A 54 -4.55 -12.37 -10.90
C GLY A 54 -5.59 -12.21 -12.01
N TYR A 55 -5.93 -10.98 -12.38
CA TYR A 55 -6.86 -10.71 -13.48
C TYR A 55 -6.32 -11.21 -14.83
N LYS A 56 -5.03 -11.02 -15.10
CA LYS A 56 -4.40 -11.54 -16.32
C LYS A 56 -4.41 -13.06 -16.38
N ALA A 57 -4.13 -13.73 -15.26
CA ALA A 57 -4.13 -15.18 -15.15
C ALA A 57 -5.55 -15.78 -15.30
N ALA A 58 -6.54 -15.17 -14.66
CA ALA A 58 -7.93 -15.60 -14.71
C ALA A 58 -8.65 -15.26 -16.03
N ARG A 59 -8.05 -14.45 -16.92
CA ARG A 59 -8.67 -13.93 -18.15
C ARG A 59 -9.47 -14.97 -18.93
N ARG A 60 -8.90 -16.16 -19.15
CA ARG A 60 -9.56 -17.21 -19.95
C ARG A 60 -10.80 -17.76 -19.24
N GLU A 61 -10.69 -18.01 -17.95
CA GLU A 61 -11.81 -18.47 -17.13
C GLU A 61 -12.91 -17.40 -17.07
N SER A 62 -12.55 -16.15 -16.79
CA SER A 62 -13.49 -15.03 -16.79
C SER A 62 -14.23 -14.88 -18.11
N LEU A 63 -13.54 -14.98 -19.25
CA LEU A 63 -14.18 -14.91 -20.57
C LEU A 63 -15.11 -16.09 -20.85
N ASN A 64 -14.78 -17.28 -20.37
CA ASN A 64 -15.64 -18.46 -20.53
C ASN A 64 -16.92 -18.29 -19.73
N ILE A 65 -16.80 -17.86 -18.46
CA ILE A 65 -17.96 -17.55 -17.61
C ILE A 65 -18.82 -16.49 -18.28
N THR A 66 -18.26 -15.36 -18.72
CA THR A 66 -19.06 -14.31 -19.41
C THR A 66 -19.88 -14.89 -20.57
N LYS A 67 -19.28 -15.72 -21.42
CA LYS A 67 -19.99 -16.36 -22.54
C LYS A 67 -21.09 -17.32 -22.12
N GLU A 68 -20.92 -18.03 -21.01
CA GLU A 68 -21.95 -18.93 -20.48
C GLU A 68 -23.19 -18.16 -20.03
N PHE A 69 -23.01 -16.95 -19.50
CA PHE A 69 -24.10 -16.10 -18.99
C PHE A 69 -24.67 -15.11 -20.03
N GLU A 70 -24.03 -14.93 -21.20
CA GLU A 70 -24.52 -14.06 -22.29
C GLU A 70 -25.99 -14.33 -22.69
N ARG A 71 -26.45 -15.58 -22.56
CA ARG A 71 -27.84 -15.95 -22.90
C ARG A 71 -28.88 -15.46 -21.91
N VAL A 72 -28.50 -15.25 -20.65
CA VAL A 72 -29.41 -14.82 -19.57
C VAL A 72 -29.43 -13.29 -19.45
N ASP A 73 -28.34 -12.61 -19.81
CA ASP A 73 -28.25 -11.14 -19.78
C ASP A 73 -29.20 -10.43 -20.77
N LEU A 74 -29.68 -11.13 -21.80
CA LEU A 74 -30.56 -10.58 -22.85
C LEU A 74 -32.06 -10.80 -22.56
N GLU A 75 -32.42 -11.57 -21.52
CA GLU A 75 -33.81 -11.87 -21.17
C GLU A 75 -34.15 -11.30 -19.78
N GLY A 76 -34.61 -10.04 -19.73
CA GLY A 76 -35.30 -9.51 -18.54
C GLY A 76 -34.91 -8.13 -18.00
N TRP A 77 -34.54 -7.18 -18.86
CA TRP A 77 -34.59 -5.75 -18.50
C TRP A 77 -36.00 -5.17 -18.66
#